data_AF-A0A3D0RSM1-F1
#
_entry.id   AF-A0A3D0RSM1-F1
#
_cell.length_a   1.000
_cell.length_b   1.000
_cell.length_c   1.000
_cell.angle_alpha   90.00
_cell.angle_beta   90.00
_cell.angle_gamma   90.00
#
_symmetry.space_group_name_H-M   'P 1'
#
loop_
_entity.id
_entity.type
_entity.pdbx_description
1 polymer ?
#
loop_
_entity_poly.entity_id
_entity_poly.type
_entity_poly.pdbx_seq_one_letter_code
_entity_poly.pdbx_strand_id
1 'polypeptide(L)' 'MEIFSYLWQYIVEVFGLAIAYVFAAIFLFLVLRQFHSKKITAALMIMFIGVSIAFYIPNGTPNALAYPAS' A
#
# COMPACT_ATOMS: atom_id res chain seq x y z
N MET A 1 1.18 18.82 22.59
CA MET A 1 1.80 17.48 22.61
C MET A 1 1.16 16.53 21.59
N GLU A 2 -0.17 16.53 21.43
CA GLU A 2 -0.86 15.59 20.54
C GLU A 2 -0.56 15.81 19.04
N ILE A 3 -0.52 17.06 18.58
CA ILE A 3 -0.24 17.40 17.16
C ILE A 3 1.11 16.85 16.68
N PHE A 4 2.14 16.89 17.53
CA PHE A 4 3.45 16.32 17.22
C PHE A 4 3.40 14.80 17.11
N SER A 5 2.60 14.13 17.94
CA SER A 5 2.41 12.68 17.88
C SER A 5 1.68 12.25 16.60
N TYR A 6 0.64 13.00 16.21
CA TYR A 6 -0.09 12.74 14.96
C TYR A 6 0.79 12.98 13.72
N LEU A 7 1.56 14.07 13.70
CA LEU A 7 2.51 14.35 12.63
C LEU A 7 3.58 13.25 12.52
N TRP A 8 4.12 12.81 13.65
CA TRP A 8 5.12 11.74 13.67
C TRP A 8 4.55 10.42 13.17
N GLN A 9 3.36 10.02 13.64
CA GLN A 9 2.67 8.82 13.17
C GLN A 9 2.42 8.90 11.66
N TYR A 10 1.91 10.03 11.17
CA TYR A 10 1.64 10.22 9.75
C TYR A 10 2.91 10.13 8.90
N ILE A 11 4.01 10.73 9.36
CA ILE A 11 5.31 10.63 8.69
C ILE A 11 5.75 9.16 8.60
N VAL A 12 5.71 8.43 9.71
CA VAL A 12 6.12 7.01 9.75
C VAL A 12 5.23 6.13 8.86
N GLU A 13 3.93 6.37 8.84
CA GLU A 13 2.97 5.65 8.00
C GLU A 13 3.21 5.90 6.51
N VAL A 14 3.39 7.17 6.12
CA VAL A 14 3.69 7.55 4.73
C VAL A 14 5.04 6.98 4.29
N PHE A 15 6.05 6.99 5.16
CA PHE A 15 7.35 6.38 4.86
C PHE A 15 7.25 4.85 4.70
N GLY A 16 6.49 4.18 5.56
CA GLY A 16 6.25 2.74 5.46
C GLY A 16 5.58 2.36 4.14
N LEU A 17 4.55 3.11 3.75
CA LEU A 17 3.88 2.94 2.45
C LEU A 17 4.82 3.20 1.28
N ALA A 18 5.59 4.28 1.32
CA ALA A 18 6.55 4.62 0.26
C ALA A 18 7.58 3.49 0.06
N ILE A 19 8.15 2.97 1.15
CA ILE A 19 9.10 1.85 1.10
C ILE A 19 8.42 0.59 0.54
N ALA A 20 7.23 0.25 1.00
CA ALA A 20 6.49 -0.91 0.50
C ALA A 20 6.24 -0.85 -1.02
N TYR A 21 5.83 0.31 -1.54
CA TYR A 21 5.63 0.51 -2.98
C TYR A 21 6.93 0.43 -3.78
N VAL A 22 8.04 0.96 -3.26
CA VAL A 22 9.35 0.85 -3.91
C VAL A 22 9.78 -0.61 -4.02
N PHE A 23 9.68 -1.38 -2.93
CA PHE A 23 10.02 -2.81 -2.94
C PHE A 23 9.08 -3.61 -3.83
N ALA A 24 7.77 -3.32 -3.83
CA ALA A 24 6.81 -3.95 -4.72
C ALA A 24 7.15 -3.69 -6.20
N ALA A 25 7.51 -2.45 -6.55
CA ALA A 25 7.90 -2.09 -7.91
C ALA A 25 9.19 -2.82 -8.35
N ILE A 26 10.20 -2.89 -7.48
CA ILE A 26 11.44 -3.63 -7.76
C ILE A 26 11.14 -5.12 -7.94
N PHE A 27 10.35 -5.72 -7.04
CA PHE A 27 9.96 -7.13 -7.12
C PHE A 27 9.20 -7.43 -8.42
N LEU A 28 8.20 -6.61 -8.76
CA LEU A 28 7.45 -6.72 -10.01
C LEU A 28 8.38 -6.62 -11.23
N PHE A 29 9.30 -5.65 -11.24
CA PHE A 29 10.26 -5.47 -12.32
C PHE A 29 11.17 -6.70 -12.49
N LEU A 30 11.73 -7.22 -11.39
CA LEU A 30 12.60 -8.40 -11.43
C LEU A 30 11.85 -9.65 -11.93
N VAL A 31 10.65 -9.89 -11.41
CA VAL A 31 9.85 -11.05 -11.81
C VAL A 31 9.41 -10.94 -13.27
N LEU A 32 8.98 -9.76 -13.74
CA LEU A 32 8.61 -9.55 -15.14
C LEU A 32 9.82 -9.69 -16.08
N ARG A 33 10.97 -9.15 -15.69
CA ARG A 33 12.23 -9.25 -16.44
C ARG A 33 12.69 -10.70 -16.57
N GLN A 34 12.52 -11.51 -15.53
CA GLN A 34 13.01 -12.89 -15.54
C GLN A 34 12.10 -13.85 -16.28
N PHE A 35 10.78 -13.66 -16.22
CA PHE A 35 9.86 -14.72 -16.64
C PHE A 35 9.17 -14.50 -17.99
N HIS A 36 9.16 -13.30 -18.60
CA HIS A 36 8.57 -12.99 -19.93
C HIS A 36 7.19 -13.64 -20.23
N SER A 37 6.46 -14.07 -19.21
CA SER A 37 5.30 -14.94 -19.33
C SER A 37 4.06 -14.15 -18.94
N LYS A 38 3.11 -14.07 -19.85
CA LYS A 38 1.84 -13.35 -19.67
C LYS A 38 1.05 -13.85 -18.44
N LYS A 39 1.23 -15.12 -18.06
CA LYS A 39 0.60 -15.72 -16.85
C LYS A 39 1.14 -15.11 -15.57
N ILE A 40 2.45 -14.85 -15.52
CA ILE A 40 3.12 -14.26 -14.36
C ILE A 40 2.77 -12.78 -14.25
N THR A 41 2.68 -12.07 -15.37
CA THR A 41 2.14 -10.70 -15.39
C THR A 41 0.72 -10.62 -14.84
N ALA A 42 -0.16 -11.54 -15.24
CA ALA A 42 -1.53 -11.57 -14.74
C ALA A 42 -1.59 -11.88 -13.23
N ALA A 43 -0.82 -12.86 -12.75
CA ALA A 43 -0.74 -13.18 -11.32
C ALA A 43 -0.22 -12.00 -10.48
N LEU A 44 0.79 -11.30 -10.99
CA LEU A 44 1.35 -10.11 -10.36
C LEU A 44 0.36 -8.95 -10.32
N MET A 45 -0.40 -8.72 -11.40
CA MET A 45 -1.47 -7.70 -11.39
C MET A 45 -2.54 -8.02 -10.35
N ILE A 46 -3.01 -9.27 -10.27
CA ILE A 46 -4.01 -9.70 -9.29
C ILE A 46 -3.48 -9.47 -7.86
N MET A 47 -2.22 -9.85 -7.60
CA MET A 47 -1.58 -9.65 -6.31
C MET A 47 -1.46 -8.17 -5.96
N PHE A 48 -1.01 -7.33 -6.90
CA PHE A 48 -0.84 -5.89 -6.70
C PHE A 48 -2.18 -5.20 -6.41
N ILE A 49 -3.22 -5.54 -7.17
CA ILE A 49 -4.58 -5.03 -6.95
C ILE A 49 -5.12 -5.51 -5.59
N GLY A 50 -4.95 -6.79 -5.26
CA GLY A 50 -5.38 -7.37 -4.00
C GLY A 50 -4.74 -6.71 -2.78
N VAL A 51 -3.41 -6.51 -2.83
CA VAL A 51 -2.68 -5.78 -1.77
C VAL A 51 -3.13 -4.33 -1.69
N SER A 52 -3.28 -3.65 -2.84
CA SER A 52 -3.76 -2.26 -2.87
C SER A 52 -5.15 -2.14 -2.22
N ILE A 53 -6.09 -3.02 -2.55
CA ILE A 53 -7.43 -3.05 -1.95
C ILE A 53 -7.36 -3.33 -0.44
N ALA A 54 -6.62 -4.36 -0.03
CA ALA A 54 -6.53 -4.76 1.37
C ALA A 54 -5.84 -3.72 2.26
N PHE A 55 -4.94 -2.90 1.72
CA PHE A 55 -4.29 -1.83 2.47
C PHE A 55 -5.05 -0.49 2.36
N TYR A 56 -5.50 -0.08 1.17
CA TYR A 56 -6.15 1.23 0.98
C TYR A 56 -7.63 1.25 1.34
N ILE A 57 -8.39 0.15 1.28
CA ILE A 57 -9.80 0.22 1.71
C ILE A 57 -9.89 0.41 3.23
N PRO A 58 -9.17 -0.38 4.07
CA PRO A 58 -9.25 -0.20 5.51
C PRO A 58 -8.55 1.08 6.00
N ASN A 59 -7.42 1.47 5.39
CA ASN A 59 -6.63 2.62 5.85
C ASN A 59 -6.92 3.93 5.09
N GLY A 60 -7.57 3.85 3.92
CA GLY A 60 -7.88 5.00 3.06
C GLY A 60 -9.29 5.55 3.27
N THR A 61 -10.17 4.87 4.00
CA THR A 61 -11.24 5.54 4.73
C THR A 61 -10.59 6.29 5.89
N PRO A 62 -10.57 7.62 5.88
CA PRO A 62 -10.15 8.35 7.07
C PRO A 62 -11.07 7.90 8.19
N ASN A 63 -10.52 7.59 9.37
CA ASN A 63 -11.31 7.52 10.60
C ASN A 63 -12.11 8.82 10.87
N ALA A 64 -11.87 9.89 10.08
CA ALA A 64 -12.67 11.12 10.02
C ALA A 64 -13.97 11.04 9.18
N LEU A 65 -14.15 10.02 8.32
CA LEU A 65 -15.44 9.72 7.68
C LEU A 65 -16.27 8.70 8.46
N ALA A 66 -15.65 7.97 9.39
CA ALA A 66 -16.36 7.28 10.46
C ALA A 66 -16.85 8.34 11.46
N TYR A 67 -17.93 9.05 11.12
CA TYR A 67 -18.67 9.83 12.10
C TYR A 67 -19.00 8.88 13.26
N PRO A 68 -18.72 9.23 14.52
CA PRO A 68 -18.98 8.33 15.63
C PRO A 68 -20.47 8.02 15.63
N ALA A 69 -20.81 6.74 15.51
CA ALA A 69 -22.14 6.24 15.81
C ALA A 69 -22.27 6.16 17.34
N SER A 70 -22.19 7.31 17.99
CA SER A 70 -22.54 7.56 19.39
C SER A 70 -22.86 9.04 19.57
#